data_AF-A0A7S2GMA7-F1
#
_entry.id   AF-A0A7S2GMA7-F1
#
_cell.length_a   1.000
_cell.length_b   1.000
_cell.length_c   1.000
_cell.angle_alpha   90.00
_cell.angle_beta   90.00
_cell.angle_gamma   90.00
#
_symmetry.space_group_name_H-M   'P 1'
#
loop_
_entity.id
_entity.type
_entity.pdbx_description
1 polymer ?
#
loop_
_entity_poly.entity_id
_entity_poly.type
_entity_poly.pdbx_seq_one_letter_code
_entity_poly.pdbx_strand_id
1 'polypeptide(L)'
;NECKDSYLAQHLAHWGINMMVMEKTEKTVEEVNVEANEKLSLDKITEAGKDLTPLSGPGYVGLKNFGNTCYMNSVLQVLFATPEFGKAFSPNAAQMFKTSPTEPANDLLTQLAKLSEGLLTSRYADGNDEDAAVCVAPRAFKALVGKGHPEFSSARQQDAQEYLQHLLSMIQRVERSVASASPPRTAGGAPMEKLSSLFAFTTEERIEVDGMACYKRTTGTTQLLMPIPLGAAVNQAEVASYEERLAKRPKLGEGAAEGGAEEEPVVPLVPFDACLAQLTAPTSLDNFRGRQGATKTLKLASFPRYLVITLARYYTSSDWQGEKIG
;
A
#
# COMPACT_ATOMS: atom_id res chain seq x y z
N ASN A 1 -13.23 18.85 32.77
CA ASN A 1 -14.28 19.88 32.59
C ASN A 1 -14.46 20.12 31.12
N GLU A 2 -15.42 19.41 30.53
CA GLU A 2 -15.89 19.72 29.17
C GLU A 2 -16.82 20.93 29.25
N CYS A 3 -16.61 21.93 28.40
CA CYS A 3 -17.49 23.08 28.26
C CYS A 3 -18.09 23.09 26.85
N LYS A 4 -19.37 23.47 26.74
CA LYS A 4 -20.03 23.62 25.44
C LYS A 4 -19.68 24.98 24.87
N ASP A 5 -19.05 25.01 23.69
CA ASP A 5 -18.80 26.22 22.93
C ASP A 5 -19.97 26.49 21.97
N SER A 6 -20.77 27.51 22.28
CA SER A 6 -21.92 27.93 21.49
C SER A 6 -21.54 28.48 20.10
N TYR A 7 -20.27 28.81 19.88
CA TYR A 7 -19.75 29.37 18.63
C TYR A 7 -18.73 28.43 17.96
N LEU A 8 -18.65 27.16 18.38
CA LEU A 8 -17.67 26.19 17.87
C LEU A 8 -17.67 26.10 16.33
N ALA A 9 -18.84 26.15 15.70
CA ALA A 9 -18.96 26.12 14.25
C ALA A 9 -18.31 27.32 13.57
N GLN A 10 -18.40 28.52 14.18
CA GLN A 10 -17.77 29.73 13.66
C GLN A 10 -16.27 29.74 13.92
N HIS A 11 -15.85 29.24 15.09
CA HIS A 11 -14.43 29.08 15.42
C HIS A 11 -13.74 28.06 14.51
N LEU A 12 -14.38 26.93 14.22
CA LEU A 12 -13.84 25.92 13.32
C LEU A 12 -13.86 26.38 11.85
N ALA A 13 -14.88 27.11 11.42
CA ALA A 13 -14.93 27.71 10.09
C ALA A 13 -13.79 28.73 9.85
N HIS A 14 -13.32 29.43 10.88
CA HIS A 14 -12.14 30.30 10.79
C HIS A 14 -10.87 29.53 10.34
N TRP A 15 -10.76 28.25 10.72
CA TRP A 15 -9.67 27.35 10.35
C TRP A 15 -9.99 26.46 9.14
N GLY A 16 -11.08 26.76 8.40
CA GLY A 16 -11.49 25.97 7.23
C GLY A 16 -12.30 24.71 7.53
N ILE A 17 -12.71 24.49 8.79
CA ILE A 17 -13.42 23.28 9.22
C ILE A 17 -14.93 23.59 9.34
N ASN A 18 -15.72 23.20 8.33
CA ASN A 18 -17.14 23.52 8.27
C ASN A 18 -18.03 22.47 8.99
N MET A 19 -18.48 22.79 10.20
CA MET A 19 -19.34 21.89 11.01
C MET A 19 -20.77 21.73 10.48
N MET A 20 -21.30 22.67 9.70
CA MET A 20 -22.72 22.66 9.28
C MET A 20 -23.01 21.64 8.17
N VAL A 21 -21.96 21.04 7.59
CA VAL A 21 -22.03 19.98 6.57
C VAL A 21 -21.68 18.60 7.17
N MET A 22 -21.32 18.54 8.45
CA MET A 22 -20.94 17.28 9.12
C MET A 22 -22.08 16.72 9.96
N GLU A 23 -22.57 15.53 9.61
CA GLU A 23 -23.46 14.75 10.47
C GLU A 23 -22.74 14.38 11.77
N LYS A 24 -23.34 14.78 12.90
CA LYS A 24 -22.85 14.46 14.24
C LYS A 24 -22.93 12.96 14.50
N THR A 25 -21.78 12.32 14.71
CA THR A 25 -21.61 11.31 15.76
C THR A 25 -20.26 11.55 16.43
N GLU A 26 -20.16 11.30 17.73
CA GLU A 26 -18.96 11.52 18.55
C GLU A 26 -17.75 10.76 17.99
N LYS A 27 -17.03 11.38 17.06
CA LYS A 27 -15.83 10.86 16.43
C LYS A 27 -14.69 11.84 16.66
N THR A 28 -13.56 11.32 17.07
CA THR A 28 -12.31 12.07 17.19
C THR A 28 -11.92 12.67 15.84
N VAL A 29 -11.16 13.78 15.83
CA VAL A 29 -10.66 14.40 14.59
C VAL A 29 -9.91 13.39 13.72
N GLU A 30 -9.25 12.42 14.35
CA GLU A 30 -8.60 11.30 13.68
C GLU A 30 -9.61 10.40 12.96
N GLU A 31 -10.70 10.01 13.62
CA GLU A 31 -11.79 9.21 13.01
C GLU A 31 -12.50 9.96 11.89
N VAL A 32 -12.72 11.28 12.03
CA VAL A 32 -13.27 12.12 10.96
C VAL A 32 -12.32 12.17 9.76
N ASN A 33 -11.01 12.30 10.00
CA ASN A 33 -10.01 12.26 8.94
C ASN A 33 -9.91 10.87 8.30
N VAL A 34 -10.11 9.78 9.06
CA VAL A 34 -10.18 8.42 8.52
C VAL A 34 -11.38 8.31 7.59
N GLU A 35 -12.56 8.76 8.03
CA GLU A 35 -13.80 8.65 7.26
C GLU A 35 -13.82 9.55 6.02
N ALA A 36 -13.30 10.77 6.12
CA ALA A 36 -13.13 11.64 4.97
C ALA A 36 -12.14 11.04 3.97
N ASN A 37 -11.02 10.48 4.43
CA ASN A 37 -10.07 9.78 3.57
C ASN A 37 -10.66 8.50 2.99
N GLU A 38 -11.48 7.75 3.73
CA GLU A 38 -12.17 6.56 3.25
C GLU A 38 -13.19 6.92 2.18
N LYS A 39 -14.05 7.92 2.40
CA LYS A 39 -15.02 8.39 1.40
C LYS A 39 -14.33 8.91 0.14
N LEU A 40 -13.35 9.81 0.29
CA LEU A 40 -12.57 10.33 -0.84
C LEU A 40 -11.78 9.23 -1.58
N SER A 41 -11.34 8.18 -0.88
CA SER A 41 -10.67 7.04 -1.52
C SER A 41 -11.67 6.15 -2.24
N LEU A 42 -12.84 5.89 -1.68
CA LEU A 42 -13.89 5.08 -2.29
C LEU A 42 -14.48 5.76 -3.54
N ASP A 43 -14.70 7.08 -3.48
CA ASP A 43 -15.17 7.87 -4.63
C ASP A 43 -14.12 7.93 -5.75
N LYS A 44 -12.82 7.82 -5.42
CA LYS A 44 -11.73 7.71 -6.41
C LYS A 44 -11.50 6.27 -6.93
N ILE A 45 -11.85 5.25 -6.14
CA ILE A 45 -11.70 3.83 -6.51
C ILE A 45 -12.88 3.37 -7.38
N THR A 46 -14.07 3.90 -7.13
CA THR A 46 -15.22 3.72 -8.02
C THR A 46 -15.05 4.63 -9.23
N GLU A 47 -15.30 4.12 -10.43
CA GLU A 47 -15.33 4.98 -11.62
C GLU A 47 -16.48 5.98 -11.40
N ALA A 48 -16.14 7.27 -11.27
CA ALA A 48 -17.10 8.33 -10.96
C ALA A 48 -18.37 8.18 -11.82
N GLY A 49 -19.52 8.00 -11.17
CA GLY A 49 -20.82 7.86 -11.82
C GLY A 49 -21.19 6.46 -12.31
N LYS A 50 -20.46 5.39 -11.92
CA LYS A 50 -20.86 4.01 -12.22
C LYS A 50 -21.39 3.27 -10.98
N ASP A 51 -22.60 2.74 -11.10
CA ASP A 51 -23.14 1.77 -10.16
C ASP A 51 -22.44 0.42 -10.34
N LEU A 52 -21.52 0.08 -9.42
CA LEU A 52 -20.84 -1.21 -9.43
C LEU A 52 -21.76 -2.30 -8.86
N THR A 53 -21.79 -3.47 -9.50
CA THR A 53 -22.50 -4.63 -8.98
C THR A 53 -21.74 -5.23 -7.80
N PRO A 54 -22.37 -5.37 -6.62
CA PRO A 54 -21.76 -6.05 -5.48
C PRO A 54 -21.36 -7.48 -5.84
N LEU A 55 -20.15 -7.89 -5.44
CA LEU A 55 -19.67 -9.26 -5.59
C LEU A 55 -19.68 -9.95 -4.23
N SER A 56 -20.03 -11.24 -4.24
CA SER A 56 -20.01 -12.11 -3.07
C SER A 56 -19.42 -13.48 -3.45
N GLY A 57 -19.06 -14.27 -2.46
CA GLY A 57 -18.46 -15.59 -2.66
C GLY A 57 -16.96 -15.66 -2.32
N PRO A 58 -16.38 -16.88 -2.34
CA PRO A 58 -14.97 -17.09 -2.00
C PRO A 58 -14.05 -16.24 -2.88
N GLY A 59 -13.12 -15.50 -2.27
CA GLY A 59 -12.24 -14.55 -2.94
C GLY A 59 -12.82 -13.14 -3.09
N TYR A 60 -14.10 -12.93 -2.75
CA TYR A 60 -14.78 -11.62 -2.79
C TYR A 60 -15.17 -11.12 -1.40
N VAL A 61 -14.54 -11.65 -0.34
CA VAL A 61 -14.77 -11.23 1.05
C VAL A 61 -13.94 -9.98 1.34
N GLY A 62 -14.60 -8.93 1.83
CA GLY A 62 -13.98 -7.67 2.22
C GLY A 62 -13.17 -7.75 3.52
N LEU A 63 -12.29 -6.77 3.72
CA LEU A 63 -11.60 -6.57 4.99
C LEU A 63 -12.12 -5.30 5.65
N LYS A 64 -12.71 -5.43 6.83
CA LYS A 64 -13.27 -4.28 7.57
C LYS A 64 -12.14 -3.33 7.96
N ASN A 65 -12.28 -2.04 7.68
CA ASN A 65 -11.39 -1.03 8.25
C ASN A 65 -11.78 -0.77 9.71
N PHE A 66 -10.82 -0.80 10.63
CA PHE A 66 -11.03 -0.55 12.07
C PHE A 66 -9.98 0.41 12.63
N GLY A 67 -9.71 1.48 11.88
CA GLY A 67 -8.83 2.58 12.26
C GLY A 67 -7.55 2.58 11.42
N ASN A 68 -7.55 3.38 10.34
CA ASN A 68 -6.40 3.58 9.45
C ASN A 68 -5.79 2.28 8.88
N THR A 69 -6.55 1.19 8.79
CA THR A 69 -6.04 -0.14 8.37
C THR A 69 -6.12 -0.40 6.86
N CYS A 70 -6.50 0.58 6.05
CA CYS A 70 -6.65 0.43 4.60
C CYS A 70 -5.37 -0.04 3.90
N TYR A 71 -4.19 0.45 4.32
CA TYR A 71 -2.90 0.01 3.77
C TYR A 71 -2.70 -1.51 3.94
N MET A 72 -3.03 -2.04 5.11
CA MET A 72 -2.95 -3.46 5.41
C MET A 72 -3.98 -4.23 4.60
N ASN A 73 -5.21 -3.74 4.55
CA ASN A 73 -6.29 -4.40 3.84
C ASN A 73 -5.97 -4.54 2.34
N SER A 74 -5.48 -3.47 1.70
CA SER A 74 -5.06 -3.48 0.30
C SER A 74 -3.92 -4.48 0.05
N VAL A 75 -2.91 -4.50 0.92
CA VAL A 75 -1.80 -5.46 0.80
C VAL A 75 -2.28 -6.91 0.96
N LEU A 76 -3.12 -7.19 1.95
CA LEU A 76 -3.64 -8.53 2.19
C LEU A 76 -4.50 -9.04 1.04
N GLN A 77 -5.39 -8.20 0.49
CA GLN A 77 -6.21 -8.57 -0.67
C GLN A 77 -5.35 -8.94 -1.87
N VAL A 78 -4.30 -8.16 -2.16
CA VAL A 78 -3.37 -8.46 -3.27
C VAL A 78 -2.60 -9.77 -3.04
N LEU A 79 -2.11 -10.01 -1.81
CA LEU A 79 -1.39 -11.25 -1.51
C LEU A 79 -2.29 -12.48 -1.65
N PHE A 80 -3.51 -12.44 -1.11
CA PHE A 80 -4.45 -13.56 -1.18
C PHE A 80 -5.11 -13.74 -2.57
N ALA A 81 -5.04 -12.73 -3.44
CA ALA A 81 -5.38 -12.88 -4.85
C ALA A 81 -4.36 -13.74 -5.62
N THR A 82 -3.14 -13.94 -5.09
CA THR A 82 -2.18 -14.89 -5.69
C THR A 82 -2.55 -16.33 -5.32
N PRO A 83 -2.72 -17.24 -6.30
CA PRO A 83 -3.16 -18.62 -6.04
C PRO A 83 -2.25 -19.39 -5.06
N GLU A 84 -0.96 -19.04 -5.00
CA GLU A 84 0.03 -19.71 -4.17
C GLU A 84 -0.23 -19.49 -2.67
N PHE A 85 -0.71 -18.29 -2.28
CA PHE A 85 -1.11 -18.03 -0.89
C PHE A 85 -2.30 -18.91 -0.51
N GLY A 86 -3.34 -19.00 -1.35
CA GLY A 86 -4.47 -19.89 -1.09
C GLY A 86 -4.06 -21.36 -1.00
N LYS A 87 -3.24 -21.84 -1.94
CA LYS A 87 -2.75 -23.24 -1.97
C LYS A 87 -1.87 -23.59 -0.77
N ALA A 88 -1.10 -22.64 -0.25
CA ALA A 88 -0.25 -22.86 0.92
C ALA A 88 -1.08 -23.13 2.18
N PHE A 89 -2.21 -22.43 2.32
CA PHE A 89 -2.95 -22.39 3.58
C PHE A 89 -4.27 -23.17 3.56
N SER A 90 -5.22 -22.92 2.64
CA SER A 90 -6.58 -23.48 2.74
C SER A 90 -6.62 -25.02 2.81
N PRO A 91 -5.89 -25.78 1.97
CA PRO A 91 -5.91 -27.25 2.05
C PRO A 91 -5.32 -27.81 3.36
N ASN A 92 -4.48 -27.03 4.04
CA ASN A 92 -3.74 -27.45 5.23
C ASN A 92 -4.28 -26.79 6.51
N ALA A 93 -5.24 -25.87 6.42
CA ALA A 93 -5.65 -25.00 7.52
C ALA A 93 -6.09 -25.80 8.76
N ALA A 94 -6.90 -26.85 8.57
CA ALA A 94 -7.34 -27.72 9.66
C ALA A 94 -6.17 -28.40 10.39
N GLN A 95 -5.12 -28.82 9.68
CA GLN A 95 -3.94 -29.40 10.29
C GLN A 95 -3.10 -28.34 11.00
N MET A 96 -2.90 -27.18 10.36
CA MET A 96 -2.16 -26.06 10.94
C MET A 96 -2.80 -25.57 12.24
N PHE A 97 -4.12 -25.54 12.33
CA PHE A 97 -4.84 -25.20 13.55
C PHE A 97 -4.72 -26.26 14.64
N LYS A 98 -4.58 -27.55 14.29
CA LYS A 98 -4.34 -28.63 15.27
C LYS A 98 -2.91 -28.62 15.82
N THR A 99 -1.95 -28.25 14.98
CA THR A 99 -0.52 -28.21 15.35
C THR A 99 -0.05 -26.80 15.75
N SER A 100 -0.96 -25.85 15.91
CA SER A 100 -0.61 -24.50 16.30
C SER A 100 0.02 -24.49 17.70
N PRO A 101 0.98 -23.58 17.97
CA PRO A 101 1.58 -23.47 19.30
C PRO A 101 0.54 -23.04 20.35
N THR A 102 0.94 -23.08 21.63
CA THR A 102 0.08 -22.72 22.79
C THR A 102 -0.56 -21.34 22.66
N GLU A 103 0.10 -20.40 21.97
CA GLU A 103 -0.43 -19.07 21.67
C GLU A 103 -0.62 -18.87 20.14
N PRO A 104 -1.73 -19.35 19.55
CA PRO A 104 -1.98 -19.24 18.11
C PRO A 104 -2.10 -17.79 17.61
N ALA A 105 -2.44 -16.85 18.49
CA ALA A 105 -2.50 -15.43 18.18
C ALA A 105 -1.12 -14.83 17.88
N ASN A 106 -0.05 -15.44 18.40
CA ASN A 106 1.34 -15.03 18.20
C ASN A 106 2.05 -15.83 17.08
N ASP A 107 1.35 -16.74 16.41
CA ASP A 107 1.91 -17.53 15.30
C ASP A 107 1.46 -16.99 13.93
N LEU A 108 2.43 -16.54 13.14
CA LEU A 108 2.18 -15.88 11.85
C LEU A 108 1.51 -16.83 10.84
N LEU A 109 1.98 -18.09 10.76
CA LEU A 109 1.42 -19.05 9.81
C LEU A 109 -0.02 -19.42 10.17
N THR A 110 -0.33 -19.58 11.46
CA THR A 110 -1.70 -19.80 11.92
C THR A 110 -2.60 -18.60 11.61
N GLN A 111 -2.13 -17.36 11.83
CA GLN A 111 -2.93 -16.18 11.48
C GLN A 111 -3.11 -15.99 9.96
N LEU A 112 -2.09 -16.32 9.15
CA LEU A 112 -2.22 -16.33 7.68
C LEU A 112 -3.18 -17.42 7.20
N ALA A 113 -3.15 -18.60 7.82
CA ALA A 113 -4.12 -19.66 7.52
C ALA A 113 -5.55 -19.26 7.89
N LYS A 114 -5.73 -18.60 9.04
CA LYS A 114 -7.02 -18.02 9.45
C LYS A 114 -7.53 -16.97 8.46
N LEU A 115 -6.64 -16.11 7.95
CA LEU A 115 -6.97 -15.13 6.91
C LEU A 115 -7.35 -15.82 5.60
N SER A 116 -6.59 -16.84 5.18
CA SER A 116 -6.90 -17.63 3.99
C SER A 116 -8.28 -18.26 4.05
N GLU A 117 -8.63 -18.88 5.18
CA GLU A 117 -9.97 -19.42 5.41
C GLU A 117 -11.04 -18.32 5.38
N GLY A 118 -10.74 -17.16 5.96
CA GLY A 118 -11.61 -15.98 5.99
C GLY A 118 -11.93 -15.41 4.63
N LEU A 119 -10.95 -15.40 3.72
CA LEU A 119 -11.04 -14.70 2.44
C LEU A 119 -11.38 -15.62 1.27
N LEU A 120 -10.92 -16.88 1.29
CA LEU A 120 -10.91 -17.75 0.12
C LEU A 120 -11.85 -18.96 0.21
N THR A 121 -12.63 -19.08 1.29
CA THR A 121 -13.59 -20.19 1.46
C THR A 121 -15.00 -19.66 1.64
N SER A 122 -16.00 -20.54 1.49
CA SER A 122 -17.41 -20.17 1.68
C SER A 122 -17.77 -19.87 3.13
N ARG A 123 -16.91 -20.21 4.10
CA ARG A 123 -17.19 -20.08 5.55
C ARG A 123 -17.66 -18.68 5.96
N TYR A 124 -17.11 -17.66 5.30
CA TYR A 124 -17.44 -16.25 5.54
C TYR A 124 -17.80 -15.55 4.23
N ALA A 125 -18.26 -16.29 3.22
CA ALA A 125 -18.58 -15.72 1.92
C ALA A 125 -20.08 -15.56 1.67
N ASP A 126 -20.89 -16.28 2.45
CA ASP A 126 -22.34 -16.21 2.41
C ASP A 126 -22.77 -14.90 3.08
N GLY A 127 -23.34 -13.97 2.30
CA GLY A 127 -23.97 -12.76 2.81
C GLY A 127 -25.39 -13.02 3.26
N ASN A 128 -25.91 -12.16 4.13
CA ASN A 128 -27.35 -12.04 4.32
C ASN A 128 -27.91 -11.11 3.25
N ASP A 129 -29.16 -11.32 2.82
CA ASP A 129 -29.86 -10.47 1.82
C ASP A 129 -29.91 -8.97 2.20
N GLU A 130 -29.61 -8.62 3.46
CA GLU A 130 -29.63 -7.26 3.99
C GLU A 130 -28.23 -6.60 4.13
N ASP A 131 -27.14 -7.36 4.01
CA ASP A 131 -25.76 -6.84 4.14
C ASP A 131 -25.01 -7.00 2.79
N ALA A 132 -24.87 -5.89 2.07
CA ALA A 132 -24.29 -5.89 0.72
C ALA A 132 -22.78 -6.26 0.65
N ALA A 133 -22.07 -6.29 1.79
CA ALA A 133 -20.63 -6.57 1.83
C ALA A 133 -20.24 -7.52 2.96
N VAL A 134 -19.89 -8.76 2.61
CA VAL A 134 -19.37 -9.73 3.59
C VAL A 134 -17.92 -9.38 3.91
N CYS A 135 -17.63 -9.09 5.19
CA CYS A 135 -16.32 -8.60 5.61
C CYS A 135 -15.78 -9.33 6.85
N VAL A 136 -14.46 -9.54 6.89
CA VAL A 136 -13.75 -10.04 8.08
C VAL A 136 -12.84 -8.97 8.69
N ALA A 137 -12.60 -9.03 10.00
CA ALA A 137 -11.79 -8.05 10.73
C ALA A 137 -10.54 -8.72 11.35
N PRO A 138 -9.37 -8.66 10.71
CA PRO A 138 -8.16 -9.37 11.16
C PRO A 138 -7.40 -8.68 12.30
N ARG A 139 -8.08 -8.40 13.42
CA ARG A 139 -7.48 -7.68 14.57
C ARG A 139 -6.28 -8.39 15.19
N ALA A 140 -6.37 -9.72 15.37
CA ALA A 140 -5.27 -10.51 15.93
C ALA A 140 -4.04 -10.50 15.01
N PHE A 141 -4.23 -10.58 13.70
CA PHE A 141 -3.16 -10.47 12.72
C PHE A 141 -2.52 -9.07 12.73
N LYS A 142 -3.34 -8.00 12.78
CA LYS A 142 -2.84 -6.61 12.91
C LYS A 142 -1.97 -6.44 14.15
N ALA A 143 -2.43 -6.95 15.30
CA ALA A 143 -1.67 -6.91 16.55
C ALA A 143 -0.36 -7.71 16.46
N LEU A 144 -0.37 -8.88 15.82
CA LEU A 144 0.82 -9.71 15.62
C LEU A 144 1.87 -9.04 14.74
N VAL A 145 1.47 -8.55 13.56
CA VAL A 145 2.39 -7.93 12.58
C VAL A 145 2.95 -6.61 13.11
N GLY A 146 2.14 -5.86 13.88
CA GLY A 146 2.56 -4.61 14.51
C GLY A 146 3.39 -4.78 15.79
N LYS A 147 3.44 -5.98 16.38
CA LYS A 147 4.10 -6.20 17.68
C LYS A 147 5.58 -5.80 17.64
N GLY A 148 5.93 -4.78 18.42
CA GLY A 148 7.30 -4.28 18.52
C GLY A 148 7.76 -3.42 17.34
N HIS A 149 6.89 -3.11 16.37
CA HIS A 149 7.21 -2.21 15.27
C HIS A 149 6.80 -0.77 15.62
N PRO A 150 7.70 0.23 15.53
CA PRO A 150 7.38 1.62 15.89
C PRO A 150 6.14 2.16 15.16
N GLU A 151 6.09 1.93 13.84
CA GLU A 151 4.99 2.43 13.01
C GLU A 151 3.72 1.56 13.11
N PHE A 152 3.82 0.26 12.79
CA PHE A 152 2.65 -0.64 12.70
C PHE A 152 2.01 -1.03 14.05
N SER A 153 2.64 -0.74 15.19
CA SER A 153 1.99 -0.89 16.51
C SER A 153 0.96 0.21 16.79
N SER A 154 1.09 1.36 16.11
CA SER A 154 0.20 2.51 16.28
C SER A 154 -1.15 2.33 15.56
N ALA A 155 -2.05 3.30 15.75
CA ALA A 155 -3.30 3.43 15.01
C ALA A 155 -3.22 4.49 13.89
N ARG A 156 -2.00 4.95 13.53
CA ARG A 156 -1.79 5.97 12.50
C ARG A 156 -1.91 5.39 11.09
N GLN A 157 -2.14 6.25 10.10
CA GLN A 157 -1.99 5.88 8.70
C GLN A 157 -0.53 5.51 8.42
N GLN A 158 -0.34 4.52 7.55
CA GLN A 158 0.97 3.98 7.23
C GLN A 158 1.09 3.72 5.73
N ASP A 159 2.32 3.64 5.25
CA ASP A 159 2.62 3.37 3.85
C ASP A 159 2.46 1.88 3.51
N ALA A 160 1.80 1.59 2.38
CA ALA A 160 1.51 0.23 1.94
C ALA A 160 2.76 -0.51 1.41
N GLN A 161 3.72 0.21 0.81
CA GLN A 161 4.99 -0.34 0.34
C GLN A 161 5.83 -0.82 1.52
N GLU A 162 5.93 0.00 2.57
CA GLU A 162 6.65 -0.35 3.80
C GLU A 162 5.98 -1.54 4.50
N TYR A 163 4.65 -1.54 4.62
CA TYR A 163 3.91 -2.64 5.23
C TYR A 163 4.11 -3.97 4.47
N LEU A 164 4.04 -3.94 3.14
CA LEU A 164 4.29 -5.12 2.31
C LEU A 164 5.72 -5.64 2.50
N GLN A 165 6.72 -4.74 2.54
CA GLN A 165 8.12 -5.13 2.77
C GLN A 165 8.31 -5.79 4.14
N HIS A 166 7.72 -5.21 5.19
CA HIS A 166 7.77 -5.75 6.55
C HIS A 166 7.10 -7.12 6.63
N LEU A 167 5.90 -7.25 6.07
CA LEU A 167 5.14 -8.51 6.07
C LEU A 167 5.87 -9.62 5.31
N LEU A 168 6.38 -9.35 4.10
CA LEU A 168 7.17 -10.32 3.34
C LEU A 168 8.45 -10.72 4.08
N SER A 169 9.09 -9.79 4.78
CA SER A 169 10.26 -10.07 5.62
C SER A 169 9.91 -10.95 6.82
N MET A 170 8.75 -10.74 7.45
CA MET A 170 8.23 -11.61 8.51
C MET A 170 7.96 -13.03 8.00
N ILE A 171 7.26 -13.16 6.86
CA ILE A 171 6.99 -14.45 6.21
C ILE A 171 8.29 -15.18 5.92
N GLN A 172 9.27 -14.50 5.30
CA GLN A 172 10.56 -15.09 4.97
C GLN A 172 11.34 -15.57 6.21
N ARG A 173 11.28 -14.85 7.34
CA ARG A 173 11.89 -15.28 8.61
C ARG A 173 11.27 -16.58 9.12
N VAL A 174 9.94 -16.66 9.11
CA VAL A 174 9.22 -17.85 9.59
C VAL A 174 9.46 -19.05 8.67
N GLU A 175 9.43 -18.85 7.35
CA GLU A 175 9.73 -19.90 6.37
C GLU A 175 11.14 -20.49 6.53
N ARG A 176 12.14 -19.66 6.83
CA ARG A 176 13.51 -20.14 7.12
C ARG A 176 13.56 -20.98 8.40
N SER A 177 12.86 -20.54 9.45
CA SER A 177 12.78 -21.27 10.72
C SER A 177 12.15 -22.65 10.51
N VAL A 178 11.00 -22.71 9.84
CA VAL A 178 10.29 -23.98 9.60
C VAL A 178 11.05 -24.91 8.66
N ALA A 179 11.69 -24.37 7.61
CA ALA A 179 12.52 -25.19 6.71
C ALA A 179 13.69 -25.89 7.42
N SER A 180 14.21 -25.32 8.52
CA SER A 180 15.26 -25.95 9.31
C SER A 180 14.75 -27.11 10.19
N ALA A 181 13.45 -27.14 10.52
CA ALA A 181 12.84 -28.15 11.37
C ALA A 181 12.16 -29.28 10.56
N SER A 182 11.38 -28.92 9.55
CA SER A 182 10.77 -29.77 8.51
C SER A 182 9.95 -28.87 7.57
N PRO A 183 10.24 -28.78 6.26
CA PRO A 183 9.50 -27.90 5.36
C PRO A 183 8.01 -28.27 5.33
N PRO A 184 7.08 -27.30 5.37
CA PRO A 184 5.66 -27.60 5.22
C PRO A 184 5.45 -28.31 3.88
N ARG A 185 4.63 -29.36 3.91
CA ARG A 185 4.23 -30.08 2.70
C ARG A 185 2.80 -29.70 2.37
N THR A 186 2.52 -29.57 1.08
CA THR A 186 1.16 -29.48 0.56
C THR A 186 0.37 -30.75 0.94
N ALA A 187 -0.96 -30.69 0.85
CA ALA A 187 -1.83 -31.86 1.09
C ALA A 187 -1.46 -33.08 0.21
N GLY A 188 -0.80 -32.87 -0.93
CA GLY A 188 -0.27 -33.92 -1.82
C GLY A 188 1.17 -34.36 -1.53
N GLY A 189 1.76 -33.93 -0.40
CA GLY A 189 3.11 -34.31 0.01
C GLY A 189 4.26 -33.57 -0.68
N ALA A 190 3.99 -32.70 -1.67
CA ALA A 190 5.02 -31.87 -2.29
C ALA A 190 5.50 -30.76 -1.34
N PRO A 191 6.79 -30.36 -1.37
CA PRO A 191 7.26 -29.21 -0.60
C PRO A 191 6.46 -27.95 -0.93
N MET A 192 6.04 -27.21 0.09
CA MET A 192 5.37 -25.92 -0.10
C MET A 192 6.37 -24.93 -0.70
N GLU A 193 5.97 -24.24 -1.77
CA GLU A 193 6.75 -23.14 -2.33
C GLU A 193 6.84 -22.01 -1.30
N LYS A 194 8.01 -21.36 -1.20
CA LYS A 194 8.21 -20.24 -0.28
C LYS A 194 7.46 -19.03 -0.82
N LEU A 195 6.44 -18.56 -0.11
CA LEU A 195 5.60 -17.44 -0.49
C LEU A 195 6.41 -16.15 -0.68
N SER A 196 7.39 -15.91 0.20
CA SER A 196 8.26 -14.74 0.07
C SER A 196 9.12 -14.75 -1.21
N SER A 197 9.44 -15.94 -1.74
CA SER A 197 10.24 -16.09 -2.95
C SER A 197 9.50 -15.78 -4.24
N LEU A 198 8.16 -15.80 -4.21
CA LEU A 198 7.31 -15.49 -5.36
C LEU A 198 7.53 -14.06 -5.88
N PHE A 199 7.91 -13.15 -4.98
CA PHE A 199 8.17 -11.74 -5.27
C PHE A 199 9.67 -11.43 -5.36
N ALA A 200 10.53 -12.38 -4.97
CA ALA A 200 11.96 -12.13 -4.83
C ALA A 200 12.67 -12.20 -6.19
N PHE A 201 13.45 -11.17 -6.49
CA PHE A 201 14.28 -11.09 -7.68
C PHE A 201 15.67 -10.56 -7.37
N THR A 202 16.52 -10.56 -8.39
CA THR A 202 17.90 -10.13 -8.29
C THR A 202 18.11 -8.91 -9.17
N THR A 203 18.66 -7.85 -8.60
CA THR A 203 19.13 -6.68 -9.33
C THR A 203 20.65 -6.75 -9.51
N GLU A 204 21.14 -6.19 -10.61
CA GLU A 204 22.56 -6.01 -10.87
C GLU A 204 22.80 -4.54 -11.23
N GLU A 205 23.65 -3.90 -10.44
CA GLU A 205 24.12 -2.55 -10.68
C GLU A 205 25.52 -2.64 -11.32
N ARG A 206 25.66 -2.12 -12.53
CA ARG A 206 26.95 -1.95 -13.20
C ARG A 206 27.42 -0.52 -12.96
N ILE A 207 28.60 -0.35 -12.36
CA ILE A 207 29.23 0.96 -12.17
C ILE A 207 30.50 0.99 -13.02
N GLU A 208 30.61 1.99 -13.89
CA GLU A 208 31.75 2.17 -14.78
C GLU A 208 32.46 3.50 -14.49
N VAL A 209 33.78 3.46 -14.36
CA VAL A 209 34.65 4.63 -14.15
C VAL A 209 36.02 4.36 -14.76
N ASP A 210 36.56 5.31 -15.53
CA ASP A 210 37.87 5.22 -16.20
C ASP A 210 38.07 3.93 -17.02
N GLY A 211 37.02 3.46 -17.71
CA GLY A 211 37.06 2.21 -18.49
C GLY A 211 37.09 0.91 -17.66
N MET A 212 37.01 0.99 -16.33
CA MET A 212 36.82 -0.15 -15.44
C MET A 212 35.35 -0.28 -15.05
N ALA A 213 34.82 -1.50 -15.05
CA ALA A 213 33.46 -1.80 -14.61
C ALA A 213 33.46 -2.69 -13.36
N CYS A 214 32.66 -2.34 -12.36
CA CYS A 214 32.34 -3.22 -11.24
C CYS A 214 30.85 -3.53 -11.22
N TYR A 215 30.51 -4.73 -10.72
CA TYR A 215 29.15 -5.24 -10.69
C TYR A 215 28.76 -5.51 -9.24
N LYS A 216 27.63 -4.96 -8.82
CA LYS A 216 27.03 -5.22 -7.51
C LYS A 216 25.71 -5.92 -7.73
N ARG A 217 25.62 -7.17 -7.26
CA ARG A 217 24.40 -7.97 -7.33
C ARG A 217 23.68 -7.95 -5.99
N THR A 218 22.38 -7.69 -6.01
CA THR A 218 21.52 -7.70 -4.82
C THR A 218 20.40 -8.70 -5.04
N THR A 219 20.41 -9.78 -4.26
CA THR A 219 19.42 -10.87 -4.31
C THR A 219 18.36 -10.68 -3.24
N GLY A 220 17.13 -11.13 -3.52
CA GLY A 220 16.05 -11.09 -2.54
C GLY A 220 15.33 -9.74 -2.47
N THR A 221 15.53 -8.87 -3.48
CA THR A 221 14.72 -7.67 -3.67
C THR A 221 13.29 -8.09 -3.94
N THR A 222 12.31 -7.49 -3.27
CA THR A 222 10.89 -7.85 -3.44
C THR A 222 10.08 -6.78 -4.17
N GLN A 223 10.62 -5.57 -4.31
CA GLN A 223 9.93 -4.43 -4.89
C GLN A 223 10.89 -3.64 -5.79
N LEU A 224 10.40 -3.23 -6.95
CA LEU A 224 11.11 -2.37 -7.89
C LEU A 224 10.61 -0.93 -7.75
N LEU A 225 11.46 -0.03 -7.27
CA LEU A 225 11.14 1.39 -7.22
C LEU A 225 11.25 2.00 -8.63
N MET A 226 10.13 2.43 -9.17
CA MET A 226 10.01 3.03 -10.49
C MET A 226 10.05 4.56 -10.38
N PRO A 227 11.06 5.22 -10.98
CA PRO A 227 11.11 6.68 -11.01
C PRO A 227 9.99 7.24 -11.93
N ILE A 228 9.52 8.44 -11.61
CA ILE A 228 8.55 9.17 -12.43
C ILE A 228 9.23 10.43 -12.96
N PRO A 229 9.70 10.45 -14.22
CA PRO A 229 10.31 11.63 -14.82
C PRO A 229 9.23 12.66 -15.18
N LEU A 230 8.93 13.59 -14.28
CA LEU A 230 7.92 14.64 -14.51
C LEU A 230 8.20 15.49 -15.77
N GLY A 231 9.47 15.67 -16.13
CA GLY A 231 9.87 16.34 -17.37
C GLY A 231 9.44 15.61 -18.66
N ALA A 232 8.99 14.36 -18.57
CA ALA A 232 8.44 13.60 -19.69
C ALA A 232 6.90 13.62 -19.76
N ALA A 233 6.23 14.38 -18.89
CA ALA A 233 4.77 14.50 -18.92
C ALA A 233 4.27 15.10 -20.25
N VAL A 234 3.22 14.51 -20.83
CA VAL A 234 2.71 14.91 -22.16
C VAL A 234 1.77 16.12 -22.11
N ASN A 235 1.23 16.44 -20.93
CA ASN A 235 0.25 17.51 -20.70
C ASN A 235 0.81 18.64 -19.82
N GLN A 236 2.12 18.91 -19.88
CA GLN A 236 2.78 19.94 -19.05
C GLN A 236 2.11 21.33 -19.15
N ALA A 237 1.67 21.72 -20.34
CA ALA A 237 0.99 23.00 -20.54
C ALA A 237 -0.36 23.07 -19.82
N GLU A 238 -1.11 21.97 -19.78
CA GLU A 238 -2.40 21.88 -19.09
C GLU A 238 -2.21 21.92 -17.57
N VAL A 239 -1.22 21.18 -17.05
CA VAL A 239 -0.86 21.19 -15.63
C VAL A 239 -0.42 22.59 -15.20
N ALA A 240 0.47 23.25 -15.95
CA ALA A 240 0.92 24.61 -15.64
C ALA A 240 -0.25 25.60 -15.67
N SER A 241 -1.16 25.47 -16.65
CA SER A 241 -2.36 26.30 -16.72
C SER A 241 -3.29 26.08 -15.52
N TYR A 242 -3.44 24.84 -15.06
CA TYR A 242 -4.22 24.50 -13.86
C TYR A 242 -3.57 25.06 -12.59
N GLU A 243 -2.26 24.88 -12.41
CA GLU A 243 -1.51 25.44 -11.27
C GLU A 243 -1.59 26.96 -11.23
N GLU A 244 -1.49 27.63 -12.38
CA GLU A 244 -1.70 29.08 -12.46
C GLU A 244 -3.11 29.51 -12.06
N ARG A 245 -4.15 28.76 -12.49
CA ARG A 245 -5.53 29.02 -12.05
C ARG A 245 -5.64 28.85 -10.54
N LEU A 246 -5.03 27.80 -9.99
CA LEU A 246 -5.03 27.49 -8.56
C LEU A 246 -4.30 28.56 -7.74
N ALA A 247 -3.18 29.08 -8.24
CA ALA A 247 -2.43 30.15 -7.60
C ALA A 247 -3.13 31.53 -7.69
N LYS A 248 -3.89 31.77 -8.76
CA LYS A 248 -4.69 32.99 -8.96
C LYS A 248 -6.04 32.94 -8.24
N ARG A 249 -6.49 31.77 -7.78
CA ARG A 249 -7.65 31.68 -6.89
C ARG A 249 -7.30 32.49 -5.63
N PRO A 250 -8.05 33.55 -5.32
CA PRO A 250 -7.77 34.30 -4.11
C PRO A 250 -7.88 33.31 -2.94
N LYS A 251 -6.99 33.45 -1.95
CA LYS A 251 -7.15 32.84 -0.62
C LYS A 251 -8.37 33.49 0.07
N LEU A 252 -9.54 33.48 -0.55
CA LEU A 252 -10.79 33.60 0.18
C LEU A 252 -10.78 32.42 1.14
N GLY A 253 -10.94 32.69 2.43
CA GLY A 253 -11.12 31.64 3.43
C GLY A 253 -12.10 30.60 2.91
N GLU A 254 -11.82 29.33 3.17
CA GLU A 254 -12.43 28.11 2.62
C GLU A 254 -13.95 27.99 2.90
N GLY A 255 -14.73 28.96 2.43
CA GLY A 255 -16.15 29.12 2.73
C GLY A 255 -16.91 29.93 1.67
N ALA A 256 -16.29 30.23 0.52
CA ALA A 256 -16.97 30.85 -0.61
C ALA A 256 -16.76 30.01 -1.88
N ALA A 257 -17.23 28.77 -1.85
CA ALA A 257 -17.41 27.96 -3.05
C ALA A 257 -18.71 27.15 -2.98
N GLU A 258 -19.80 27.76 -2.50
CA GLU A 258 -21.13 27.24 -2.82
C GLU A 258 -21.52 27.74 -4.22
N GLY A 259 -21.32 26.87 -5.22
CA GLY A 259 -21.87 27.03 -6.57
C GLY A 259 -20.91 26.83 -7.74
N GLY A 260 -19.60 26.69 -7.50
CA GLY A 260 -18.64 26.28 -8.53
C GLY A 260 -18.47 24.77 -8.49
N ALA A 261 -18.69 24.07 -9.60
CA ALA A 261 -18.24 22.69 -9.74
C ALA A 261 -16.75 22.63 -9.35
N GLU A 262 -16.38 21.75 -8.42
CA GLU A 262 -14.97 21.51 -8.12
C GLU A 262 -14.30 21.09 -9.43
N GLU A 263 -13.42 21.96 -9.95
CA GLU A 263 -12.68 21.68 -11.18
C GLU A 263 -11.85 20.42 -10.95
N GLU A 264 -12.01 19.42 -11.82
CA GLU A 264 -11.25 18.18 -11.72
C GLU A 264 -9.75 18.47 -11.69
N PRO A 265 -8.99 17.81 -10.80
CA PRO A 265 -7.56 18.05 -10.68
C PRO A 265 -6.85 17.62 -11.98
N VAL A 266 -6.09 18.55 -12.57
CA VAL A 266 -5.24 18.26 -13.73
C VAL A 266 -3.88 17.80 -13.23
N VAL A 267 -3.54 16.54 -13.51
CA VAL A 267 -2.31 15.89 -13.01
C VAL A 267 -1.32 15.58 -14.15
N PRO A 268 0.00 15.52 -13.88
CA PRO A 268 0.99 15.16 -14.90
C PRO A 268 0.79 13.75 -15.45
N LEU A 269 0.62 13.64 -16.77
CA LEU A 269 0.50 12.38 -17.50
C LEU A 269 1.87 11.94 -18.01
N VAL A 270 2.55 11.10 -17.22
CA VAL A 270 3.87 10.55 -17.57
C VAL A 270 3.72 9.17 -18.23
N PRO A 271 4.22 8.99 -19.47
CA PRO A 271 4.21 7.69 -20.13
C PRO A 271 5.01 6.62 -19.37
N PHE A 272 4.50 5.39 -19.32
CA PHE A 272 5.14 4.30 -18.57
C PHE A 272 6.50 3.88 -19.18
N ASP A 273 6.64 3.96 -20.49
CA ASP A 273 7.90 3.74 -21.21
C ASP A 273 8.97 4.77 -20.81
N ALA A 274 8.60 6.02 -20.54
CA ALA A 274 9.51 7.04 -20.01
C ALA A 274 10.03 6.67 -18.61
N CYS A 275 9.16 6.15 -17.74
CA CYS A 275 9.55 5.65 -16.41
C CYS A 275 10.55 4.47 -16.53
N LEU A 276 10.29 3.53 -17.43
CA LEU A 276 11.17 2.37 -17.66
C LEU A 276 12.52 2.76 -18.28
N ALA A 277 12.50 3.72 -19.21
CA ALA A 277 13.71 4.28 -19.79
C ALA A 277 14.55 4.98 -18.71
N GLN A 278 13.93 5.79 -17.84
CA GLN A 278 14.60 6.46 -16.74
C GLN A 278 15.21 5.47 -15.73
N LEU A 279 14.51 4.37 -15.43
CA LEU A 279 14.99 3.32 -14.51
C LEU A 279 16.29 2.66 -15.00
N THR A 280 16.42 2.48 -16.31
CA THR A 280 17.55 1.77 -16.94
C THR A 280 18.61 2.70 -17.52
N ALA A 281 18.36 4.01 -17.51
CA ALA A 281 19.30 5.01 -17.99
C ALA A 281 20.57 5.06 -17.11
N PRO A 282 21.75 5.32 -17.70
CA PRO A 282 22.95 5.60 -16.93
C PRO A 282 22.75 6.82 -16.03
N THR A 283 22.97 6.66 -14.73
CA THR A 283 22.97 7.75 -13.74
C THR A 283 24.39 8.09 -13.35
N SER A 284 24.76 9.36 -13.40
CA SER A 284 26.07 9.83 -12.92
C SER A 284 26.17 9.68 -11.40
N LEU A 285 27.32 9.21 -10.93
CA LEU A 285 27.66 9.13 -9.51
C LEU A 285 28.74 10.15 -9.19
N ASP A 286 28.42 11.06 -8.28
CA ASP A 286 29.38 12.04 -7.78
C ASP A 286 30.35 11.37 -6.81
N ASN A 287 31.64 11.64 -7.00
CA ASN A 287 32.72 11.24 -6.09
C ASN A 287 32.74 9.74 -5.73
N PHE A 288 32.49 8.84 -6.70
CA PHE A 288 32.51 7.40 -6.45
C PHE A 288 33.92 6.92 -6.08
N ARG A 289 34.13 6.62 -4.78
CA ARG A 289 35.42 6.19 -4.22
C ARG A 289 36.57 7.15 -4.56
N GLY A 290 36.31 8.46 -4.55
CA GLY A 290 37.32 9.48 -4.86
C GLY A 290 37.53 9.73 -6.36
N ARG A 291 36.73 9.09 -7.24
CA ARG A 291 36.82 9.27 -8.69
C ARG A 291 35.60 10.03 -9.22
N GLN A 292 35.81 10.79 -10.29
CA GLN A 292 34.78 11.55 -10.99
C GLN A 292 34.31 10.82 -12.25
N GLY A 293 33.13 11.17 -12.76
CA GLY A 293 32.62 10.61 -14.02
C GLY A 293 32.18 9.15 -13.96
N ALA A 294 31.95 8.62 -12.75
CA ALA A 294 31.40 7.28 -12.61
C ALA A 294 29.94 7.25 -13.08
N THR A 295 29.55 6.22 -13.82
CA THR A 295 28.17 6.01 -14.28
C THR A 295 27.63 4.70 -13.73
N LYS A 296 26.37 4.70 -13.31
CA LYS A 296 25.66 3.55 -12.76
C LYS A 296 24.49 3.18 -13.66
N THR A 297 24.34 1.89 -13.96
CA THR A 297 23.20 1.34 -14.69
C THR A 297 22.61 0.18 -13.92
N LEU A 298 21.27 0.13 -13.84
CA LEU A 298 20.53 -0.95 -13.18
C LEU A 298 20.01 -1.95 -14.21
N LYS A 299 20.12 -3.25 -13.89
CA LYS A 299 19.49 -4.34 -14.64
C LYS A 299 18.79 -5.31 -13.69
N LEU A 300 17.75 -5.98 -14.19
CA LEU A 300 17.14 -7.14 -13.54
C LEU A 300 17.92 -8.39 -13.97
N ALA A 301 18.65 -9.00 -13.04
CA ALA A 301 19.41 -10.23 -13.28
C ALA A 301 18.52 -11.49 -13.20
N SER A 302 17.36 -11.38 -12.55
CA SER A 302 16.31 -12.40 -12.57
C SER A 302 14.95 -11.73 -12.52
N PHE A 303 13.90 -12.44 -12.94
CA PHE A 303 12.51 -12.01 -12.80
C PHE A 303 11.78 -12.86 -11.76
N PRO A 304 10.95 -12.25 -10.89
CA PRO A 304 10.12 -12.97 -9.94
C PRO A 304 8.87 -13.52 -10.65
N ARG A 305 8.10 -14.37 -9.97
CA ARG A 305 6.78 -14.79 -10.47
C ARG A 305 5.79 -13.63 -10.49
N TYR A 306 5.83 -12.80 -9.44
CA TYR A 306 5.05 -11.57 -9.34
C TYR A 306 6.00 -10.40 -9.12
N LEU A 307 6.08 -9.48 -10.09
CA LEU A 307 6.89 -8.27 -9.96
C LEU A 307 6.06 -7.17 -9.30
N VAL A 308 6.47 -6.77 -8.09
CA VAL A 308 5.88 -5.60 -7.41
C VAL A 308 6.62 -4.35 -7.84
N ILE A 309 5.89 -3.38 -8.37
CA ILE A 309 6.42 -2.08 -8.78
C ILE A 309 5.88 -1.01 -7.83
N THR A 310 6.77 -0.32 -7.13
CA THR A 310 6.44 0.86 -6.34
C THR A 310 6.71 2.08 -7.18
N LEU A 311 5.69 2.90 -7.45
CA LEU A 311 5.87 4.17 -8.14
C LEU A 311 6.42 5.21 -7.17
N ALA A 312 7.54 5.86 -7.50
CA ALA A 312 8.14 6.93 -6.70
C ALA A 312 7.33 8.23 -6.83
N ARG A 313 6.12 8.22 -6.23
CA ARG A 313 5.16 9.33 -6.28
C ARG A 313 5.43 10.45 -5.29
N TYR A 314 6.43 10.33 -4.43
CA TYR A 314 6.75 11.35 -3.45
C TYR A 314 8.10 11.98 -3.78
N TYR A 315 8.17 13.31 -3.68
CA TYR A 315 9.41 14.07 -3.81
C TYR A 315 9.55 15.05 -2.65
N THR A 316 10.76 15.55 -2.46
CA THR A 316 11.05 16.57 -1.46
C THR A 316 10.96 17.94 -2.12
N SER A 317 10.09 18.80 -1.63
CA SER A 317 9.98 20.18 -2.12
C SER A 317 11.17 21.05 -1.67
N SER A 318 11.23 22.27 -2.17
CA SER A 318 12.28 23.25 -1.80
C SER A 318 12.34 23.52 -0.29
N ASP A 319 11.21 23.33 0.40
CA ASP A 319 11.06 23.55 1.84
C ASP A 319 11.27 22.28 2.67
N TRP A 320 11.82 21.22 2.04
CA TRP A 320 12.06 19.91 2.66
C TRP A 320 10.80 19.19 3.15
N GLN A 321 9.64 19.54 2.60
CA GLN A 321 8.39 18.85 2.85
C GLN A 321 8.21 17.72 1.83
N GLY A 322 7.66 16.59 2.29
CA GLY A 322 7.30 15.49 1.41
C GLY A 322 6.01 15.84 0.66
N GLU A 323 6.10 15.99 -0.65
CA GLU A 323 4.96 16.25 -1.52
C GLU A 323 4.66 15.03 -2.38
N LYS A 324 3.37 14.78 -2.59
CA LYS A 324 2.88 13.73 -3.47
C LYS A 324 2.68 14.31 -4.86
N ILE A 325 3.20 13.64 -5.88
CA ILE A 325 2.86 13.88 -7.28
C ILE A 325 1.35 13.69 -7.40
N GLY A 326 0.65 14.79 -7.70
CA GLY A 326 -0.80 14.88 -7.85
C GLY A 326 -1.35 13.78 -8.75
#